data_AF-A0A2V6YV14-F1
#
_entry.id   AF-A0A2V6YV14-F1
#
_cell.length_a   1.000
_cell.length_b   1.000
_cell.length_c   1.000
_cell.angle_alpha   90.00
_cell.angle_beta   90.00
_cell.angle_gamma   90.00
#
_symmetry.space_group_name_H-M   'P 1'
#
loop_
_entity.id
_entity.type
_entity.pdbx_description
1 polymer ?
#
loop_
_entity_poly.entity_id
_entity_poly.type
_entity_poly.pdbx_seq_one_letter_code
_entity_poly.pdbx_strand_id
1 'polypeptide(L)'
;AYEKFAKAGLVNVCVHKGLFMRDVGQAAKDWPQLNFIMCHSAYAGGKVEDARAQFEKTGRIEWVTDLAEIPSKYGVTNVYGDLGQIFAQSTVADPRVCAAMMGQLVRGLGAYRIVWGTDAVWTGSPQWQIEALRRLEIPEDMQKKDGFKPLGAADGPVKTAILGENTARIYKYERRAALATDRITAMKDEYARSGAARGNLRYGYVMPARG
;
A
#
# COMPACT_ATOMS: atom_id res chain seq x y z
N ALA A 1 7.23 -25.49 0.71
CA ALA A 1 6.03 -24.79 1.20
C ALA A 1 5.07 -24.42 0.06
N TYR A 2 5.58 -23.84 -1.03
CA TYR A 2 4.79 -23.40 -2.19
C TYR A 2 3.92 -24.49 -2.84
N GLU A 3 4.40 -25.73 -2.93
CA GLU A 3 3.58 -26.88 -3.37
C GLU A 3 2.30 -27.05 -2.55
N LYS A 4 2.38 -26.89 -1.22
CA LYS A 4 1.23 -27.00 -0.32
C LYS A 4 0.25 -25.85 -0.54
N PHE A 5 0.76 -24.63 -0.77
CA PHE A 5 -0.07 -23.47 -1.08
C PHE A 5 -0.81 -23.65 -2.41
N ALA A 6 -0.09 -24.06 -3.45
CA ALA A 6 -0.65 -24.34 -4.77
C ALA A 6 -1.73 -25.43 -4.69
N LYS A 7 -1.45 -26.55 -4.00
CA LYS A 7 -2.42 -27.64 -3.81
C LYS A 7 -3.67 -27.19 -3.03
N ALA A 8 -3.53 -26.24 -2.11
CA ALA A 8 -4.64 -25.69 -1.34
C ALA A 8 -5.38 -24.55 -2.05
N GLY A 9 -4.96 -24.13 -3.25
CA GLY A 9 -5.53 -22.96 -3.94
C GLY A 9 -5.19 -21.62 -3.29
N LEU A 10 -4.21 -21.60 -2.37
CA LEU A 10 -3.71 -20.39 -1.72
C LEU A 10 -2.66 -19.73 -2.62
N VAL A 11 -3.14 -18.84 -3.50
CA VAL A 11 -2.30 -18.26 -4.56
C VAL A 11 -1.57 -16.99 -4.14
N ASN A 12 -1.90 -16.39 -3.00
CA ASN A 12 -1.26 -15.16 -2.52
C ASN A 12 -0.35 -15.46 -1.32
N VAL A 13 0.95 -15.19 -1.48
CA VAL A 13 1.97 -15.40 -0.45
C VAL A 13 2.45 -14.04 0.05
N CYS A 14 2.02 -13.66 1.25
CA CYS A 14 2.50 -12.45 1.91
C CYS A 14 3.80 -12.75 2.66
N VAL A 15 4.85 -11.99 2.37
CA VAL A 15 6.19 -12.16 2.97
C VAL A 15 6.46 -10.99 3.90
N HIS A 16 6.30 -11.25 5.20
CA HIS A 16 6.55 -10.29 6.26
C HIS A 16 7.90 -10.58 6.92
N LYS A 17 9.00 -10.19 6.26
CA LYS A 17 10.36 -10.16 6.84
C LYS A 17 11.31 -9.54 5.81
N GLY A 18 11.82 -8.33 6.09
CA GLY A 18 12.77 -7.61 5.22
C GLY A 18 14.11 -8.32 4.98
N LEU A 19 14.37 -9.47 5.61
CA LEU A 19 15.70 -10.14 5.58
C LEU A 19 15.90 -11.16 4.45
N PHE A 20 14.86 -11.58 3.72
CA PHE A 20 14.98 -12.66 2.71
C PHE A 20 14.39 -12.28 1.34
N MET A 21 14.87 -11.17 0.79
CA MET A 21 14.53 -10.74 -0.57
C MET A 21 15.27 -11.49 -1.69
N ARG A 22 16.43 -12.10 -1.37
CA ARG A 22 17.34 -12.67 -2.39
C ARG A 22 16.67 -13.72 -3.27
N ASP A 23 15.75 -14.49 -2.70
CA ASP A 23 15.16 -15.66 -3.38
C ASP A 23 13.78 -15.36 -3.99
N VAL A 24 13.20 -14.18 -3.76
CA VAL A 24 11.85 -13.83 -4.23
C VAL A 24 11.76 -13.88 -5.75
N GLY A 25 12.77 -13.36 -6.45
CA GLY A 25 12.79 -13.36 -7.92
C GLY A 25 12.82 -14.77 -8.50
N GLN A 26 13.65 -15.66 -7.94
CA GLN A 26 13.71 -17.05 -8.37
C GLN A 26 12.43 -17.81 -8.01
N ALA A 27 11.91 -17.63 -6.78
CA ALA A 27 10.65 -18.23 -6.37
C ALA A 27 9.47 -17.78 -7.23
N ALA A 28 9.42 -16.50 -7.61
CA ALA A 28 8.40 -15.96 -8.50
C ALA A 28 8.46 -16.60 -9.90
N LYS A 29 9.67 -16.89 -10.38
CA LYS A 29 9.90 -17.56 -11.67
C LYS A 29 9.52 -19.04 -11.63
N ASP A 30 9.86 -19.73 -10.55
CA ASP A 30 9.57 -21.17 -10.39
C ASP A 30 8.09 -21.43 -10.10
N TRP A 31 7.39 -20.45 -9.53
CA TRP A 31 5.98 -20.54 -9.13
C TRP A 31 5.14 -19.43 -9.77
N PRO A 32 5.00 -19.39 -11.11
CA PRO A 32 4.30 -18.31 -11.82
C PRO A 32 2.80 -18.22 -11.50
N GLN A 33 2.22 -19.28 -10.94
CA GLN A 33 0.83 -19.34 -10.48
C GLN A 33 0.60 -18.71 -9.10
N LEU A 34 1.66 -18.37 -8.37
CA LEU A 34 1.60 -17.71 -7.06
C LEU A 34 1.93 -16.23 -7.20
N ASN A 35 1.28 -15.38 -6.40
CA ASN A 35 1.61 -13.97 -6.21
C ASN A 35 2.46 -13.82 -4.95
N PHE A 36 3.59 -13.11 -5.06
CA PHE A 36 4.49 -12.80 -3.95
C PHE A 36 4.27 -11.35 -3.53
N ILE A 37 3.70 -11.14 -2.35
CA ILE A 37 3.34 -9.83 -1.82
C ILE A 37 4.33 -9.46 -0.73
N MET A 38 5.17 -8.48 -1.01
CA MET A 38 6.23 -8.06 -0.11
C MET A 38 5.72 -6.98 0.84
N CYS A 39 5.53 -7.35 2.11
CA CYS A 39 5.05 -6.45 3.16
C CYS A 39 5.96 -5.22 3.27
N HIS A 40 5.34 -4.05 3.42
CA HIS A 40 6.01 -2.75 3.50
C HIS A 40 7.00 -2.50 2.36
N SER A 41 6.76 -3.10 1.19
CA SER A 41 7.59 -3.01 -0.01
C SER A 41 9.06 -3.32 0.26
N ALA A 42 9.26 -4.27 1.18
CA ALA A 42 10.56 -4.68 1.68
C ALA A 42 11.42 -3.54 2.24
N TYR A 43 10.85 -2.46 2.73
CA TYR A 43 11.63 -1.39 3.34
C TYR A 43 12.44 -1.88 4.53
N ALA A 44 13.73 -1.53 4.57
CA ALA A 44 14.64 -1.95 5.63
C ALA A 44 14.31 -1.32 7.00
N GLY A 45 13.48 -0.27 7.01
CA GLY A 45 13.23 0.55 8.19
C GLY A 45 14.35 1.56 8.43
N GLY A 46 14.47 2.04 9.67
CA GLY A 46 15.46 3.04 10.03
C GLY A 46 14.95 4.48 9.91
N LYS A 47 15.88 5.44 9.99
CA LYS A 47 15.57 6.87 9.94
C LYS A 47 15.26 7.30 8.51
N VAL A 48 14.26 8.17 8.34
CA VAL A 48 13.88 8.67 7.01
C VAL A 48 15.00 9.51 6.39
N GLU A 49 15.83 10.15 7.22
CA GLU A 49 16.97 10.95 6.80
C GLU A 49 18.05 10.11 6.12
N ASP A 50 18.24 8.87 6.58
CA ASP A 50 19.20 7.94 5.98
C ASP A 50 18.71 7.50 4.59
N ALA A 51 17.42 7.21 4.45
CA ALA A 51 16.79 6.91 3.16
C ALA A 51 16.86 8.11 2.20
N ARG A 52 16.62 9.33 2.69
CA ARG A 52 16.78 10.55 1.89
C ARG A 52 18.22 10.72 1.41
N ALA A 53 19.19 10.65 2.32
CA ALA A 53 20.60 10.81 1.98
C ALA A 53 21.07 9.74 0.98
N GLN A 54 20.62 8.49 1.14
CA GLN A 54 20.89 7.42 0.19
C GLN A 54 20.29 7.72 -1.19
N PHE A 55 19.02 8.13 -1.23
CA PHE A 55 18.33 8.45 -2.47
C PHE A 55 18.98 9.62 -3.20
N GLU A 56 19.35 10.69 -2.50
CA GLU A 56 20.01 11.85 -3.08
C GLU A 56 21.39 11.50 -3.67
N LYS A 57 22.14 10.62 -2.98
CA LYS A 57 23.48 10.21 -3.39
C LYS A 57 23.46 9.18 -4.53
N THR A 58 22.49 8.28 -4.56
CA THR A 58 22.55 7.06 -5.40
C THR A 58 21.33 6.85 -6.30
N GLY A 59 20.24 7.57 -6.08
CA GLY A 59 18.94 7.30 -6.70
C GLY A 59 18.25 6.04 -6.18
N ARG A 60 18.82 5.40 -5.13
CA ARG A 60 18.30 4.15 -4.53
C ARG A 60 17.79 4.40 -3.12
N ILE A 61 16.77 3.64 -2.77
CA ILE A 61 16.36 3.35 -1.39
C ILE A 61 16.50 1.84 -1.25
N GLU A 62 17.40 1.41 -0.38
CA GLU A 62 17.76 -0.01 -0.23
C GLU A 62 16.52 -0.88 -0.03
N TRP A 63 16.53 -2.07 -0.63
CA TRP A 63 15.45 -3.05 -0.62
C TRP A 63 14.18 -2.63 -1.36
N VAL A 64 13.68 -1.39 -1.23
CA VAL A 64 12.57 -0.89 -2.07
C VAL A 64 12.98 -0.91 -3.54
N THR A 65 14.19 -0.43 -3.83
CA THR A 65 14.74 -0.43 -5.19
C THR A 65 15.01 -1.85 -5.67
N ASP A 66 15.51 -2.73 -4.80
CA ASP A 66 15.80 -4.12 -5.16
C ASP A 66 14.50 -4.87 -5.51
N LEU A 67 13.42 -4.63 -4.76
CA LEU A 67 12.09 -5.17 -5.02
C LEU A 67 11.56 -4.68 -6.36
N ALA A 68 11.65 -3.37 -6.61
CA ALA A 68 11.20 -2.76 -7.86
C ALA A 68 11.94 -3.30 -9.09
N GLU A 69 13.19 -3.76 -8.94
CA GLU A 69 13.99 -4.33 -10.03
C GLU A 69 13.75 -5.82 -10.28
N ILE A 70 13.03 -6.54 -9.41
CA ILE A 70 12.80 -7.98 -9.57
C ILE A 70 12.15 -8.32 -10.92
N PRO A 71 11.08 -7.64 -11.38
CA PRO A 71 10.44 -7.96 -12.65
C PRO A 71 11.39 -7.93 -13.85
N SER A 72 12.25 -6.90 -13.94
CA SER A 72 13.21 -6.77 -15.06
C SER A 72 14.38 -7.75 -14.93
N LYS A 73 14.87 -8.00 -13.71
CA LYS A 73 15.98 -8.94 -13.46
C LYS A 73 15.62 -10.40 -13.71
N TYR A 74 14.39 -10.80 -13.38
CA TYR A 74 13.97 -12.20 -13.42
C TYR A 74 12.95 -12.52 -14.53
N GLY A 75 12.40 -11.50 -15.20
CA GLY A 75 11.37 -11.68 -16.23
C GLY A 75 10.01 -12.12 -15.67
N VAL A 76 9.67 -11.63 -14.47
CA VAL A 76 8.48 -12.06 -13.71
C VAL A 76 7.44 -10.95 -13.59
N THR A 77 6.18 -11.32 -13.37
CA THR A 77 5.06 -10.37 -13.28
C THR A 77 4.14 -10.61 -12.07
N ASN A 78 4.52 -11.53 -11.19
CA ASN A 78 3.76 -12.00 -10.04
C ASN A 78 4.38 -11.56 -8.70
N VAL A 79 5.11 -10.44 -8.69
CA VAL A 79 5.69 -9.81 -7.50
C VAL A 79 5.01 -8.47 -7.25
N TYR A 80 4.62 -8.24 -5.99
CA TYR A 80 3.83 -7.10 -5.54
C TYR A 80 4.52 -6.40 -4.37
N GLY A 81 4.40 -5.08 -4.33
CA GLY A 81 4.77 -4.26 -3.17
C GLY A 81 3.53 -3.91 -2.36
N ASP A 82 3.53 -4.24 -1.06
CA ASP A 82 2.52 -3.76 -0.12
C ASP A 82 3.01 -2.47 0.55
N LEU A 83 2.16 -1.45 0.67
CA LEU A 83 2.53 -0.18 1.28
C LEU A 83 2.54 -0.30 2.81
N GLY A 84 1.39 -0.42 3.48
CA GLY A 84 1.39 -0.57 4.93
C GLY A 84 2.15 0.56 5.65
N GLN A 85 2.95 0.15 6.64
CA GLN A 85 3.71 1.01 7.52
C GLN A 85 4.75 1.86 6.78
N ILE A 86 5.28 1.42 5.63
CA ILE A 86 6.24 2.24 4.84
C ILE A 86 5.61 3.56 4.43
N PHE A 87 4.35 3.52 4.00
CA PHE A 87 3.64 4.70 3.52
C PHE A 87 3.26 5.58 4.70
N ALA A 88 2.69 4.99 5.75
CA ALA A 88 2.32 5.73 6.95
C ALA A 88 3.51 6.48 7.57
N GLN A 89 4.67 5.84 7.71
CA GLN A 89 5.85 6.48 8.31
C GLN A 89 6.46 7.53 7.39
N SER A 90 6.72 7.18 6.13
CA SER A 90 7.43 8.08 5.22
C SER A 90 6.60 9.30 4.83
N THR A 91 5.30 9.16 4.61
CA THR A 91 4.44 10.29 4.24
C THR A 91 4.37 11.36 5.33
N VAL A 92 4.50 10.98 6.60
CA VAL A 92 4.52 11.94 7.72
C VAL A 92 5.93 12.50 7.92
N ALA A 93 6.95 11.64 7.84
CA ALA A 93 8.33 12.03 8.19
C ALA A 93 9.02 12.83 7.06
N ASP A 94 8.89 12.39 5.80
CA ASP A 94 9.40 13.09 4.63
C ASP A 94 8.60 12.68 3.36
N PRO A 95 7.62 13.51 2.93
CA PRO A 95 6.80 13.22 1.74
C PRO A 95 7.61 13.02 0.45
N ARG A 96 8.82 13.58 0.34
CA ARG A 96 9.66 13.41 -0.85
C ARG A 96 10.29 12.03 -0.89
N VAL A 97 10.68 11.47 0.26
CA VAL A 97 11.10 10.07 0.36
C VAL A 97 9.95 9.14 0.02
N CYS A 98 8.74 9.42 0.52
CA CYS A 98 7.55 8.66 0.12
C CYS A 98 7.30 8.71 -1.40
N ALA A 99 7.38 9.91 -2.00
CA ALA A 99 7.26 10.09 -3.44
C ALA A 99 8.34 9.30 -4.23
N ALA A 100 9.58 9.28 -3.75
CA ALA A 100 10.66 8.51 -4.37
C ALA A 100 10.35 7.00 -4.35
N MET A 101 9.93 6.46 -3.21
CA MET A 101 9.57 5.04 -3.09
C MET A 101 8.38 4.68 -4.00
N MET A 102 7.35 5.51 -4.02
CA MET A 102 6.20 5.33 -4.92
C MET A 102 6.62 5.37 -6.40
N GLY A 103 7.49 6.32 -6.77
CA GLY A 103 8.04 6.42 -8.12
C GLY A 103 8.84 5.17 -8.54
N GLN A 104 9.68 4.65 -7.64
CA GLN A 104 10.45 3.43 -7.87
C GLN A 104 9.54 2.21 -8.04
N LEU A 105 8.57 2.03 -7.14
CA LEU A 105 7.63 0.91 -7.19
C LEU A 105 6.76 0.95 -8.46
N VAL A 106 6.22 2.12 -8.82
CA VAL A 106 5.39 2.27 -10.03
C VAL A 106 6.21 2.01 -11.28
N ARG A 107 7.46 2.48 -11.33
CA ARG A 107 8.35 2.25 -12.47
C ARG A 107 8.74 0.77 -12.60
N GLY A 108 9.07 0.12 -11.49
CA GLY A 108 9.59 -1.24 -11.48
C GLY A 108 8.53 -2.34 -11.55
N LEU A 109 7.52 -2.26 -10.68
CA LEU A 109 6.45 -3.25 -10.59
C LEU A 109 5.26 -2.90 -11.49
N GLY A 110 5.07 -1.63 -11.80
CA GLY A 110 3.83 -1.11 -12.39
C GLY A 110 2.78 -0.80 -11.33
N ALA A 111 1.96 0.22 -11.59
CA ALA A 111 0.91 0.68 -10.66
C ALA A 111 -0.08 -0.42 -10.24
N TYR A 112 -0.28 -1.44 -11.07
CA TYR A 112 -1.21 -2.54 -10.80
C TYR A 112 -0.63 -3.67 -9.92
N ARG A 113 0.64 -3.55 -9.50
CA ARG A 113 1.31 -4.51 -8.62
C ARG A 113 1.70 -3.90 -7.28
N ILE A 114 1.07 -2.79 -6.92
CA ILE A 114 1.22 -2.16 -5.62
C ILE A 114 -0.11 -2.29 -4.88
N VAL A 115 -0.10 -2.86 -3.69
CA VAL A 115 -1.29 -3.08 -2.88
C VAL A 115 -1.27 -2.21 -1.63
N TRP A 116 -2.45 -1.83 -1.16
CA TRP A 116 -2.61 -1.02 0.04
C TRP A 116 -2.79 -1.87 1.29
N GLY A 117 -2.05 -1.50 2.32
CA GLY A 117 -2.22 -1.91 3.71
C GLY A 117 -2.14 -0.65 4.58
N THR A 118 -2.85 -0.63 5.71
CA THR A 118 -2.88 0.55 6.60
C THR A 118 -1.97 0.43 7.81
N ASP A 119 -1.73 -0.80 8.27
CA ASP A 119 -1.13 -1.10 9.56
C ASP A 119 -1.75 -0.30 10.72
N ALA A 120 -3.09 -0.13 10.65
CA ALA A 120 -3.88 0.70 11.55
C ALA A 120 -3.76 0.34 13.04
N VAL A 121 -3.32 -0.87 13.36
CA VAL A 121 -3.02 -1.27 14.75
C VAL A 121 -1.90 -0.42 15.35
N TRP A 122 -0.97 0.07 14.52
CA TRP A 122 0.17 0.92 14.92
C TRP A 122 -0.07 2.41 14.70
N THR A 123 -0.96 2.76 13.77
CA THR A 123 -1.09 4.13 13.24
C THR A 123 -2.46 4.76 13.47
N GLY A 124 -3.34 4.05 14.19
CA GLY A 124 -4.71 4.50 14.45
C GLY A 124 -5.60 4.48 13.21
N SER A 125 -6.66 5.30 13.22
CA SER A 125 -7.64 5.37 12.13
C SER A 125 -6.96 5.62 10.77
N PRO A 126 -7.25 4.84 9.73
CA PRO A 126 -6.56 4.94 8.45
C PRO A 126 -6.98 6.16 7.60
N GLN A 127 -7.98 6.93 8.03
CA GLN A 127 -8.55 8.03 7.24
C GLN A 127 -7.49 9.03 6.77
N TRP A 128 -6.54 9.39 7.64
CA TRP A 128 -5.46 10.32 7.30
C TRP A 128 -4.51 9.74 6.24
N GLN A 129 -4.26 8.43 6.24
CA GLN A 129 -3.42 7.77 5.24
C GLN A 129 -4.11 7.76 3.88
N ILE A 130 -5.42 7.52 3.85
CA ILE A 130 -6.23 7.56 2.62
C ILE A 130 -6.16 8.96 2.01
N GLU A 131 -6.37 10.00 2.83
CA GLU A 131 -6.24 11.39 2.38
C GLU A 131 -4.83 11.72 1.89
N ALA A 132 -3.82 11.21 2.58
CA ALA A 132 -2.44 11.44 2.18
C ALA A 132 -2.09 10.73 0.87
N LEU A 133 -2.57 9.51 0.60
CA LEU A 133 -2.40 8.86 -0.71
C LEU A 133 -3.08 9.65 -1.82
N ARG A 134 -4.30 10.14 -1.55
CA ARG A 134 -5.06 10.94 -2.51
C ARG A 134 -4.32 12.24 -2.86
N ARG A 135 -3.67 12.88 -1.88
CA ARG A 135 -2.91 14.13 -2.05
C ARG A 135 -1.48 13.95 -2.55
N LEU A 136 -0.85 12.82 -2.26
CA LEU A 136 0.54 12.56 -2.61
C LEU A 136 0.72 12.66 -4.13
N GLU A 137 1.71 13.43 -4.56
CA GLU A 137 2.13 13.51 -5.95
C GLU A 137 3.65 13.50 -5.99
N ILE A 138 4.22 13.00 -7.07
CA ILE A 138 5.67 13.05 -7.28
C ILE A 138 6.03 14.47 -7.72
N PRO A 139 6.87 15.21 -6.98
CA PRO A 139 7.29 16.56 -7.34
C PRO A 139 7.89 16.64 -8.75
N GLU A 140 7.63 17.73 -9.49
CA GLU A 140 8.11 17.89 -10.87
C GLU A 140 9.63 17.76 -11.03
N ASP A 141 10.39 18.21 -10.03
CA ASP A 141 11.84 18.11 -10.05
C ASP A 141 12.30 16.65 -10.01
N MET A 142 11.61 15.80 -9.24
CA MET A 142 11.87 14.36 -9.20
C MET A 142 11.38 13.66 -10.47
N GLN A 143 10.29 14.13 -11.08
CA GLN A 143 9.86 13.61 -12.39
C GLN A 143 10.93 13.87 -13.46
N LYS A 144 11.48 15.09 -13.51
CA LYS A 144 12.51 15.50 -14.48
C LYS A 144 13.87 14.82 -14.21
N LYS A 145 14.30 14.79 -12.95
CA LYS A 145 15.63 14.28 -12.55
C LYS A 145 15.67 12.75 -12.57
N ASP A 146 14.67 12.10 -12.01
CA ASP A 146 14.68 10.66 -11.74
C ASP A 146 13.83 9.86 -12.75
N GLY A 147 13.14 10.55 -13.67
CA GLY A 147 12.31 9.94 -14.71
C GLY A 147 11.03 9.30 -14.19
N PHE A 148 10.55 9.74 -13.02
CA PHE A 148 9.29 9.23 -12.47
C PHE A 148 8.08 9.80 -13.22
N LYS A 149 7.05 8.98 -13.37
CA LYS A 149 5.76 9.41 -13.91
C LYS A 149 4.88 9.94 -12.78
N PRO A 150 4.02 10.95 -13.02
CA PRO A 150 3.07 11.42 -12.03
C PRO A 150 2.13 10.28 -11.57
N LEU A 151 1.72 10.32 -10.31
CA LEU A 151 0.70 9.43 -9.74
C LEU A 151 -0.71 9.86 -10.19
N GLY A 152 -0.90 11.14 -10.50
CA GLY A 152 -2.10 11.70 -11.10
C GLY A 152 -3.15 12.16 -10.10
N ALA A 153 -4.35 12.45 -10.62
CA ALA A 153 -5.48 12.96 -9.85
C ALA A 153 -5.81 12.09 -8.64
N ALA A 154 -6.36 12.69 -7.59
CA ALA A 154 -6.68 12.02 -6.34
C ALA A 154 -7.44 10.71 -6.55
N ASP A 155 -8.52 10.75 -7.33
CA ASP A 155 -9.39 9.64 -7.74
C ASP A 155 -8.98 8.96 -9.05
N GLY A 156 -7.81 9.32 -9.59
CA GLY A 156 -7.26 8.77 -10.83
C GLY A 156 -6.92 7.28 -10.76
N PRO A 157 -6.66 6.65 -11.93
CA PRO A 157 -6.56 5.20 -12.05
C PRO A 157 -5.43 4.59 -11.22
N VAL A 158 -4.27 5.24 -11.12
CA VAL A 158 -3.13 4.74 -10.33
C VAL A 158 -3.46 4.69 -8.84
N LYS A 159 -3.93 5.81 -8.26
CA LYS A 159 -4.24 5.88 -6.82
C LYS A 159 -5.43 5.03 -6.44
N THR A 160 -6.45 4.96 -7.30
CA THR A 160 -7.62 4.08 -7.11
C THR A 160 -7.24 2.60 -7.18
N ALA A 161 -6.37 2.22 -8.14
CA ALA A 161 -5.85 0.86 -8.23
C ALA A 161 -5.08 0.45 -6.96
N ILE A 162 -4.15 1.30 -6.51
CA ILE A 162 -3.33 1.07 -5.32
C ILE A 162 -4.21 0.95 -4.07
N LEU A 163 -5.14 1.89 -3.88
CA LEU A 163 -5.96 1.97 -2.66
C LEU A 163 -6.84 0.74 -2.43
N GLY A 164 -7.25 0.04 -3.48
CA GLY A 164 -8.09 -1.14 -3.28
C GLY A 164 -8.32 -2.05 -4.47
N GLU A 165 -8.31 -1.58 -5.72
CA GLU A 165 -8.68 -2.45 -6.85
C GLU A 165 -7.63 -3.55 -7.11
N ASN A 166 -6.35 -3.26 -6.89
CA ASN A 166 -5.28 -4.25 -7.02
C ASN A 166 -5.48 -5.40 -6.03
N THR A 167 -5.72 -5.08 -4.75
CA THR A 167 -6.00 -6.05 -3.70
C THR A 167 -7.28 -6.84 -4.02
N ALA A 168 -8.35 -6.16 -4.42
CA ALA A 168 -9.60 -6.82 -4.78
C ALA A 168 -9.41 -7.83 -5.92
N ARG A 169 -8.64 -7.48 -6.96
CA ARG A 169 -8.33 -8.37 -8.09
C ARG A 169 -7.56 -9.62 -7.65
N ILE A 170 -6.49 -9.48 -6.86
CA ILE A 170 -5.65 -10.64 -6.49
C ILE A 170 -6.34 -11.57 -5.47
N TYR A 171 -7.25 -11.06 -4.66
CA TYR A 171 -8.06 -11.86 -3.73
C TYR A 171 -9.38 -12.33 -4.33
N LYS A 172 -9.65 -12.01 -5.61
CA LYS A 172 -10.94 -12.30 -6.29
C LYS A 172 -12.14 -11.83 -5.44
N TYR A 173 -11.99 -10.65 -4.86
CA TYR A 173 -13.01 -10.06 -4.02
C TYR A 173 -14.10 -9.46 -4.89
N GLU A 174 -15.24 -10.12 -4.90
CA GLU A 174 -16.48 -9.58 -5.46
C GLU A 174 -17.16 -8.67 -4.43
N ARG A 175 -17.57 -7.48 -4.86
CA ARG A 175 -18.31 -6.55 -4.01
C ARG A 175 -19.60 -7.25 -3.56
N ARG A 176 -19.64 -7.63 -2.29
CA ARG A 176 -20.78 -8.39 -1.75
C ARG A 176 -22.03 -7.51 -1.77
N ALA A 177 -23.07 -7.94 -2.48
CA ALA A 177 -24.39 -7.29 -2.46
C ALA A 177 -24.93 -7.13 -1.03
N ALA A 178 -24.60 -8.05 -0.13
CA ALA A 178 -24.96 -7.99 1.29
C ALA A 178 -24.39 -6.77 2.05
N LEU A 179 -23.33 -6.13 1.54
CA LEU A 179 -22.80 -4.89 2.12
C LEU A 179 -23.55 -3.64 1.63
N ALA A 180 -24.30 -3.74 0.52
CA ALA A 180 -25.02 -2.60 -0.05
C ALA A 180 -26.21 -2.14 0.82
N THR A 181 -26.66 -2.99 1.74
CA THR A 181 -27.74 -2.68 2.69
C THR A 181 -27.32 -2.94 4.13
N ASP A 182 -26.01 -2.99 4.41
CA ASP A 182 -25.52 -3.21 5.75
C ASP A 182 -25.73 -1.97 6.65
N ARG A 183 -25.55 -2.16 7.97
CA ARG A 183 -25.73 -1.07 8.94
C ARG A 183 -24.81 0.12 8.68
N ILE A 184 -23.63 -0.13 8.11
CA ILE A 184 -22.66 0.93 7.80
C ILE A 184 -23.14 1.75 6.60
N THR A 185 -23.72 1.11 5.60
CA THR A 185 -24.33 1.79 4.45
C THR A 185 -25.55 2.59 4.88
N ALA A 186 -26.42 2.03 5.73
CA ALA A 186 -27.53 2.78 6.31
C ALA A 186 -27.07 4.02 7.09
N MET A 187 -26.00 3.89 7.90
CA MET A 187 -25.39 5.02 8.62
C MET A 187 -24.78 6.07 7.67
N LYS A 188 -24.18 5.65 6.55
CA LYS A 188 -23.65 6.56 5.52
C LYS A 188 -24.78 7.32 4.83
N ASP A 189 -25.86 6.64 4.46
CA ASP A 189 -27.03 7.24 3.82
C ASP A 189 -27.75 8.19 4.77
N GLU A 190 -27.83 7.85 6.06
CA GLU A 190 -28.32 8.74 7.10
C GLU A 190 -27.41 9.98 7.23
N TYR A 191 -26.10 9.80 7.35
CA TYR A 191 -25.13 10.90 7.43
C TYR A 191 -25.21 11.84 6.22
N ALA A 192 -25.30 11.28 5.00
CA ALA A 192 -25.42 12.05 3.77
C ALA A 192 -26.74 12.85 3.72
N ARG A 193 -27.84 12.28 4.24
CA ARG A 193 -29.15 12.96 4.34
C ARG A 193 -29.19 14.01 5.45
N SER A 194 -28.58 13.75 6.61
CA SER A 194 -28.63 14.63 7.79
C SER A 194 -27.60 15.77 7.74
N GLY A 195 -26.62 15.69 6.83
CA GLY A 195 -25.58 16.70 6.63
C GLY A 195 -24.43 16.62 7.62
N ALA A 196 -23.32 17.31 7.30
CA ALA A 196 -22.04 17.29 8.02
C ALA A 196 -22.05 18.02 9.39
N ALA A 197 -23.22 18.30 9.96
CA ALA A 197 -23.29 18.82 11.31
C ALA A 197 -22.69 17.76 12.25
N ARG A 198 -21.62 18.13 12.98
CA ARG A 198 -21.10 17.28 14.04
C ARG A 198 -22.24 17.04 15.02
N GLY A 199 -22.74 15.82 15.10
CA GLY A 199 -23.48 15.42 16.29
C GLY A 199 -22.49 15.56 17.45
N ASN A 200 -22.64 16.58 18.30
CA ASN A 200 -21.90 16.72 19.56
C ASN A 200 -22.27 15.61 20.58
N LEU A 201 -22.77 14.49 20.08
CA LEU A 201 -23.12 13.30 20.83
C LEU A 201 -21.83 12.56 21.12
N ARG A 202 -21.50 12.47 22.40
CA ARG A 202 -20.45 11.57 22.90
C ARG A 202 -20.95 10.14 22.74
N TYR A 203 -20.32 9.38 21.86
CA TYR A 203 -20.55 7.94 21.76
C TYR A 203 -19.55 7.20 22.65
N GLY A 204 -20.05 6.44 23.62
CA GLY A 204 -19.26 5.66 24.57
C GLY A 204 -20.16 5.09 25.68
N TYR A 205 -19.68 4.06 26.37
CA TYR A 205 -20.37 3.55 27.56
C TYR A 205 -20.20 4.56 28.70
N VAL A 206 -21.26 5.30 29.03
CA VAL A 206 -21.32 6.09 30.26
C VAL A 206 -21.69 5.12 31.37
N MET A 207 -20.75 4.84 32.28
CA MET A 207 -21.08 4.17 33.53
C MET A 207 -22.07 5.07 34.29
N PRO A 208 -23.23 4.55 34.75
CA PRO A 208 -24.12 5.34 35.59
C PRO A 208 -23.35 5.84 36.81
N ALA A 209 -23.53 7.10 37.18
CA ALA A 209 -22.98 7.62 38.42
C ALA A 209 -23.43 6.72 39.57
N ARG A 210 -22.47 6.22 40.37
CA ARG A 210 -22.77 5.54 41.61
C ARG A 210 -23.34 6.59 42.56
N GLY A 211 -24.63 6.48 42.87
CA GLY A 211 -25.27 7.18 43.98
C GLY A 211 -24.79 6.66 45.32
#